data_AF-A0A2I0J501-F1
#
_entry.id   AF-A0A2I0J501-F1
#
_cell.length_a   1.000
_cell.length_b   1.000
_cell.length_c   1.000
_cell.angle_alpha   90.00
_cell.angle_beta   90.00
_cell.angle_gamma   90.00
#
_symmetry.space_group_name_H-M   'P 1'
#
loop_
_entity.id
_entity.type
_entity.pdbx_description
1 polymer ?
#
loop_
_entity_poly.entity_id
_entity_poly.type
_entity_poly.pdbx_seq_one_letter_code
_entity_poly.pdbx_strand_id
1 'polypeptide(L)'
;MDSEACAVQLPSISKAETDSESSECALVSKDRVPEQVHQLYFVKLHPYENPYLIKAENLIQKLNQERLQIHQTRDEKLSLHFGLLHGNQSLGEEGRILRKIKEAEEIPEDTSVRDCDDKIRKLSRRMHWGLNIKADEKEQIFREIEKIERARAAAIESATAIAALNGKMWQSLGSKEDIIQQIKTIGDELDKERAAHLNSKRKAVLLEKEREAVEDDLVRLENRLTHTGRLKNEAAECISKWRIEHREKNFSYNNYVELMMNARELAQREELSAVQKLSSDEVEKFMWQWNNNKAFRDEYRRRTAESLNKRSLTIDGRRRDRDEKPIFVNDRSIKISKRLNKALHEV
;
A
#
# COMPACT_ATOMS: atom_id res chain seq x y z
N MET A 1 25.58 -5.35 36.69
CA MET A 1 26.55 -5.86 35.71
C MET A 1 26.44 -5.01 34.47
N ASP A 2 26.96 -3.81 34.63
CA ASP A 2 27.82 -3.05 33.72
C ASP A 2 27.42 -2.96 32.26
N SER A 3 26.74 -1.86 31.96
CA SER A 3 26.58 -1.27 30.64
C SER A 3 27.71 -0.27 30.40
N GLU A 4 28.65 -0.58 29.53
CA GLU A 4 29.63 0.38 29.01
C GLU A 4 29.21 0.85 27.61
N ALA A 5 28.66 2.06 27.58
CA ALA A 5 28.40 2.83 26.36
C ALA A 5 29.56 3.83 26.16
N CYS A 6 30.47 3.54 25.23
CA CYS A 6 31.47 4.51 24.77
C CYS A 6 30.85 5.40 23.67
N ALA A 7 30.32 6.54 24.07
CA ALA A 7 29.99 7.66 23.18
C ALA A 7 31.26 8.51 22.98
N VAL A 8 31.80 8.53 21.75
CA VAL A 8 32.88 9.45 21.37
C VAL A 8 32.25 10.73 20.84
N GLN A 9 32.35 11.78 21.66
CA GLN A 9 31.92 13.15 21.35
C GLN A 9 32.95 13.80 20.40
N LEU A 10 32.51 14.26 19.24
CA LEU A 10 33.29 15.16 18.36
C LEU A 10 33.19 16.61 18.88
N PRO A 11 34.27 17.42 18.81
CA PRO A 11 34.27 18.76 19.37
C PRO A 11 33.61 19.80 18.46
N SER A 12 32.74 20.60 19.09
CA SER A 12 32.07 21.78 18.54
C SER A 12 33.06 22.92 18.31
N ILE A 13 33.10 23.44 17.08
CA ILE A 13 33.81 24.67 16.73
C ILE A 13 32.82 25.83 16.87
N SER A 14 33.09 26.75 17.80
CA SER A 14 32.52 28.11 17.79
C SER A 14 33.64 29.13 17.55
N LYS A 15 33.29 30.19 16.82
CA LYS A 15 34.13 31.31 16.37
C LYS A 15 33.92 32.54 17.25
N ALA A 16 34.84 33.49 17.07
CA ALA A 16 34.86 34.91 17.49
C ALA A 16 35.56 35.12 18.85
N GLU A 17 36.42 36.11 19.07
CA GLU A 17 36.63 37.41 18.41
C GLU A 17 38.00 38.00 18.78
N THR A 18 38.39 39.05 18.06
CA THR A 18 39.64 39.84 18.12
C THR A 18 39.73 40.77 19.33
N ASP A 19 40.95 41.05 19.85
CA ASP A 19 41.57 42.39 19.84
C ASP A 19 42.84 42.49 20.73
N SER A 20 43.85 43.14 20.15
CA SER A 20 44.86 44.04 20.73
C SER A 20 45.69 43.65 21.97
N GLU A 21 47.02 43.59 21.82
CA GLU A 21 47.93 44.71 22.19
C GLU A 21 49.41 44.34 21.99
N SER A 22 50.15 45.30 21.48
CA SER A 22 51.59 45.32 21.31
C SER A 22 52.33 45.38 22.65
N SER A 23 53.34 44.53 22.84
CA SER A 23 54.45 44.84 23.74
C SER A 23 55.73 44.22 23.21
N GLU A 24 56.57 45.10 22.70
CA GLU A 24 57.97 44.88 22.34
C GLU A 24 58.79 44.69 23.62
N CYS A 25 59.60 43.63 23.73
CA CYS A 25 60.90 43.67 24.41
C CYS A 25 61.73 42.40 24.21
N ALA A 26 62.96 42.63 23.71
CA ALA A 26 64.20 41.93 24.04
C ALA A 26 64.44 40.50 23.53
N LEU A 27 65.04 40.45 22.33
CA LEU A 27 66.32 39.78 22.04
C LEU A 27 66.69 38.55 22.89
N VAL A 28 66.35 37.37 22.37
CA VAL A 28 67.26 36.21 22.39
C VAL A 28 67.31 35.68 20.96
N SER A 29 68.39 36.05 20.27
CA SER A 29 68.80 35.51 18.98
C SER A 29 69.08 34.02 19.12
N LYS A 30 68.05 33.19 18.94
CA LYS A 30 68.20 31.83 18.44
C LYS A 30 68.10 31.93 16.92
N ASP A 31 69.15 31.52 16.23
CA ASP A 31 69.19 31.34 14.79
C ASP A 31 67.94 30.58 14.33
N ARG A 32 66.90 31.30 13.88
CA ARG A 32 65.81 30.70 13.14
C ARG A 32 66.33 30.49 11.74
N VAL A 33 66.85 29.30 11.49
CA VAL A 33 66.95 28.76 10.13
C VAL A 33 65.59 29.03 9.46
N PRO A 34 65.53 29.72 8.31
CA PRO A 34 64.26 29.99 7.66
C PRO A 34 63.55 28.66 7.43
N GLU A 35 62.36 28.49 8.03
CA GLU A 35 61.53 27.31 7.78
C GLU A 35 61.35 27.18 6.27
N GLN A 36 61.88 26.11 5.69
CA GLN A 36 61.82 25.89 4.25
C GLN A 36 60.39 25.49 3.90
N VAL A 37 59.57 26.46 3.52
CA VAL A 37 58.18 26.23 3.14
C VAL A 37 58.15 25.68 1.71
N HIS A 38 57.83 24.39 1.59
CA HIS A 38 57.57 23.76 0.29
C HIS A 38 56.10 23.92 -0.08
N GLN A 39 55.83 24.50 -1.25
CA GLN A 39 54.48 24.65 -1.80
C GLN A 39 54.31 23.69 -2.99
N LEU A 40 53.36 22.77 -2.86
CA LEU A 40 52.99 21.80 -3.89
C LEU A 40 51.52 22.00 -4.27
N TYR A 41 51.21 21.77 -5.54
CA TYR A 41 49.88 22.01 -6.09
C TYR A 41 49.23 20.69 -6.50
N PHE A 42 47.94 20.56 -6.20
CA PHE A 42 47.10 19.43 -6.61
C PHE A 42 45.84 19.96 -7.27
N VAL A 43 45.38 19.29 -8.32
CA VAL A 43 44.16 19.70 -9.02
C VAL A 43 42.94 19.34 -8.19
N LYS A 44 42.13 20.34 -7.84
CA LYS A 44 40.92 20.12 -7.04
C LYS A 44 39.78 19.58 -7.89
N LEU A 45 39.37 18.34 -7.63
CA LEU A 45 38.12 17.79 -8.16
C LEU A 45 36.95 18.07 -7.19
N HIS A 46 35.81 18.48 -7.75
CA HIS A 46 34.58 18.69 -6.98
C HIS A 46 33.70 17.42 -7.03
N PRO A 47 32.99 17.09 -5.94
CA PRO A 47 32.04 15.99 -5.94
C PRO A 47 30.84 16.31 -6.83
N TYR A 48 30.24 15.28 -7.40
CA TYR A 48 28.93 15.31 -8.01
C TYR A 48 27.88 15.07 -6.92
N GLU A 49 27.04 16.08 -6.69
CA GLU A 49 25.90 15.99 -5.78
C GLU A 49 24.62 15.91 -6.61
N ASN A 50 23.73 14.96 -6.27
CA ASN A 50 22.42 14.87 -6.88
C ASN A 50 21.35 15.24 -5.84
N PRO A 51 20.76 16.45 -5.89
CA PRO A 51 19.77 16.88 -4.90
C PRO A 51 18.47 16.06 -4.95
N TYR A 52 18.19 15.36 -6.07
CA TYR A 52 17.01 14.51 -6.19
C TYR A 52 17.14 13.19 -5.44
N LEU A 53 18.37 12.72 -5.16
CA LEU A 53 18.59 11.51 -4.39
C LEU A 53 18.04 11.68 -2.96
N ILE A 54 18.41 12.77 -2.30
CA ILE A 54 17.95 13.10 -0.93
C ILE A 54 16.43 13.28 -0.91
N LYS A 55 15.88 14.01 -1.88
CA LYS A 55 14.42 14.22 -1.99
C LYS A 55 13.65 12.90 -2.15
N ALA A 56 14.18 11.97 -2.95
CA ALA A 56 13.54 10.68 -3.14
C ALA A 56 13.66 9.76 -1.92
N GLU A 57 14.76 9.81 -1.19
CA GLU A 57 14.91 9.09 0.08
C GLU A 57 13.90 9.58 1.12
N ASN A 58 13.75 10.90 1.26
CA ASN A 58 12.73 11.51 2.11
C ASN A 58 11.30 11.14 1.66
N LEU A 59 11.04 11.12 0.35
CA LEU A 59 9.75 10.69 -0.20
C LEU A 59 9.44 9.23 0.19
N ILE A 60 10.41 8.32 0.09
CA ILE A 60 10.20 6.91 0.49
C ILE A 60 9.89 6.81 1.99
N GLN A 61 10.59 7.58 2.83
CA GLN A 61 10.32 7.59 4.28
C GLN A 61 8.88 8.06 4.56
N LYS A 62 8.45 9.17 3.93
CA LYS A 62 7.08 9.67 4.04
C LYS A 62 6.04 8.65 3.57
N LEU A 63 6.24 8.02 2.41
CA LEU A 63 5.35 6.99 1.88
C LEU A 63 5.27 5.76 2.79
N ASN A 64 6.36 5.38 3.47
CA ASN A 64 6.33 4.28 4.44
C ASN A 64 5.48 4.63 5.67
N GLN A 65 5.59 5.86 6.17
CA GLN A 65 4.76 6.34 7.28
C GLN A 65 3.27 6.36 6.90
N GLU A 66 2.95 6.90 5.72
CA GLU A 66 1.57 6.91 5.20
C GLU A 66 1.02 5.49 5.03
N ARG A 67 1.82 4.55 4.51
CA ARG A 67 1.40 3.14 4.38
C ARG A 67 1.08 2.51 5.74
N LEU A 68 1.87 2.79 6.77
CA LEU A 68 1.61 2.28 8.12
C LEU A 68 0.25 2.76 8.65
N GLN A 69 -0.04 4.06 8.50
CA GLN A 69 -1.33 4.63 8.90
C GLN A 69 -2.50 4.02 8.11
N ILE A 70 -2.32 3.82 6.81
CA ILE A 70 -3.35 3.18 5.97
C ILE A 70 -3.59 1.72 6.41
N HIS A 71 -2.54 0.97 6.74
CA HIS A 71 -2.68 -0.40 7.25
C HIS A 71 -3.44 -0.44 8.57
N GLN A 72 -3.11 0.43 9.53
CA GLN A 72 -3.84 0.54 10.80
C GLN A 72 -5.33 0.82 10.57
N THR A 73 -5.64 1.83 9.75
CA THR A 73 -7.03 2.18 9.41
C THR A 73 -7.74 1.02 8.70
N ARG A 74 -7.04 0.30 7.82
CA ARG A 74 -7.61 -0.85 7.11
C ARG A 74 -7.94 -1.99 8.07
N ASP A 75 -7.07 -2.28 9.03
CA ASP A 75 -7.28 -3.36 9.99
C ASP A 75 -8.45 -3.02 10.95
N GLU A 76 -8.60 -1.76 11.36
CA GLU A 76 -9.80 -1.28 12.08
C GLU A 76 -11.08 -1.48 11.25
N LYS A 77 -11.06 -1.10 9.97
CA LYS A 77 -12.19 -1.26 9.06
C LYS A 77 -12.51 -2.73 8.79
N LEU A 78 -11.52 -3.60 8.68
CA LEU A 78 -11.71 -5.05 8.56
C LEU A 78 -12.35 -5.63 9.82
N SER A 79 -11.93 -5.18 11.00
CA SER A 79 -12.56 -5.59 12.27
C SER A 79 -14.02 -5.15 12.35
N LEU A 80 -14.34 -3.92 11.94
CA LEU A 80 -15.72 -3.43 11.86
C LEU A 80 -16.54 -4.23 10.84
N HIS A 81 -16.02 -4.46 9.64
CA HIS A 81 -16.67 -5.25 8.61
C HIS A 81 -16.99 -6.67 9.09
N PHE A 82 -16.04 -7.31 9.76
CA PHE A 82 -16.22 -8.64 10.37
C PHE A 82 -17.33 -8.62 11.43
N GLY A 83 -17.35 -7.63 12.32
CA GLY A 83 -18.39 -7.47 13.32
C GLY A 83 -19.78 -7.21 12.73
N LEU A 84 -19.87 -6.47 11.62
CA LEU A 84 -21.13 -6.24 10.90
C LEU A 84 -21.65 -7.51 10.20
N LEU A 85 -20.76 -8.34 9.67
CA LEU A 85 -21.11 -9.59 8.99
C LEU A 85 -21.57 -10.68 9.95
N HIS A 86 -20.81 -10.90 11.03
CA HIS A 86 -20.98 -12.08 11.89
C HIS A 86 -21.54 -11.75 13.29
N GLY A 87 -21.67 -10.46 13.61
CA GLY A 87 -22.04 -10.03 14.95
C GLY A 87 -21.08 -10.59 15.99
N ASN A 88 -21.64 -11.22 17.03
CA ASN A 88 -20.89 -11.89 18.10
C ASN A 88 -20.86 -13.42 17.93
N GLN A 89 -21.33 -13.95 16.81
CA GLN A 89 -21.45 -15.40 16.61
C GLN A 89 -20.18 -15.95 15.99
N SER A 90 -19.80 -17.16 16.38
CA SER A 90 -18.71 -17.86 15.71
C SER A 90 -19.18 -18.36 14.34
N LEU A 91 -18.30 -18.38 13.33
CA LEU A 91 -18.58 -18.97 12.02
C LEU A 91 -19.11 -20.42 12.12
N GLY A 92 -18.71 -21.15 13.16
CA GLY A 92 -19.19 -22.51 13.45
C GLY A 92 -20.64 -22.57 13.95
N GLU A 93 -21.12 -21.54 14.64
CA GLU A 93 -22.54 -21.39 15.02
C GLU A 93 -23.40 -21.03 13.81
N GLU A 94 -22.95 -20.06 13.01
CA GLU A 94 -23.63 -19.68 11.76
C GLU A 94 -23.75 -20.88 10.81
N GLY A 95 -22.67 -21.64 10.62
CA GLY A 95 -22.69 -22.87 9.80
C GLY A 95 -23.57 -23.99 10.36
N ARG A 96 -23.89 -23.98 11.67
CA ARG A 96 -24.88 -24.88 12.27
C ARG A 96 -26.30 -24.43 11.95
N ILE A 97 -26.56 -23.13 12.03
CA ILE A 97 -27.86 -22.54 11.72
C ILE A 97 -28.18 -22.75 10.24
N LEU A 98 -27.24 -22.48 9.33
CA LEU A 98 -27.40 -22.71 7.90
C LEU A 98 -27.71 -24.17 7.55
N ARG A 99 -27.08 -25.14 8.23
CA ARG A 99 -27.42 -26.55 8.07
C ARG A 99 -28.85 -26.86 8.50
N LYS A 100 -29.29 -26.37 9.66
CA LYS A 100 -30.67 -26.56 10.13
C LYS A 100 -31.69 -25.93 9.18
N ILE A 101 -31.39 -24.77 8.60
CA ILE A 101 -32.25 -24.13 7.59
C ILE A 101 -32.31 -25.01 6.33
N LYS A 102 -31.17 -25.50 5.86
CA LYS A 102 -31.12 -26.39 4.69
C LYS A 102 -31.87 -27.71 4.93
N GLU A 103 -31.72 -28.30 6.11
CA GLU A 103 -32.47 -29.50 6.53
C GLU A 103 -33.98 -29.23 6.63
N ALA A 104 -34.39 -28.01 6.99
CA ALA A 104 -35.80 -27.59 7.01
C ALA A 104 -36.34 -27.22 5.62
N GLU A 105 -35.49 -26.80 4.67
CA GLU A 105 -35.86 -26.65 3.25
C GLU A 105 -35.94 -28.00 2.53
N GLU A 106 -35.17 -28.99 2.96
CA GLU A 106 -35.21 -30.39 2.49
C GLU A 106 -36.33 -31.22 3.15
N ILE A 107 -37.34 -30.59 3.77
CA ILE A 107 -38.57 -31.30 4.16
C ILE A 107 -39.16 -31.95 2.89
N PRO A 108 -39.44 -33.26 2.90
CA PRO A 108 -39.97 -33.95 1.72
C PRO A 108 -41.20 -33.23 1.18
N GLU A 109 -41.29 -33.08 -0.14
CA GLU A 109 -42.51 -32.70 -0.87
C GLU A 109 -43.67 -33.55 -0.33
N ASP A 110 -44.40 -33.01 0.64
CA ASP A 110 -45.60 -33.62 1.17
C ASP A 110 -46.61 -33.50 0.04
N THR A 111 -46.85 -34.59 -0.69
CA THR A 111 -47.66 -34.62 -1.92
C THR A 111 -49.05 -34.09 -1.63
N SER A 112 -49.23 -32.79 -1.84
CA SER A 112 -50.49 -32.10 -1.69
C SER A 112 -51.43 -32.55 -2.80
N VAL A 113 -52.74 -32.49 -2.55
CA VAL A 113 -53.76 -32.70 -3.60
C VAL A 113 -53.49 -31.82 -4.83
N ARG A 114 -52.89 -30.64 -4.64
CA ARG A 114 -52.46 -29.74 -5.72
C ARG A 114 -51.30 -30.30 -6.55
N ASP A 115 -50.37 -31.02 -5.92
CA ASP A 115 -49.24 -31.66 -6.61
C ASP A 115 -49.71 -32.84 -7.47
N CYS A 116 -50.72 -33.59 -7.01
CA CYS A 116 -51.39 -34.61 -7.81
C CYS A 116 -52.04 -34.00 -9.07
N ASP A 117 -52.76 -32.88 -8.93
CA ASP A 117 -53.42 -32.20 -10.05
C ASP A 117 -52.40 -31.65 -11.08
N ASP A 118 -51.27 -31.13 -10.62
CA ASP A 118 -50.21 -30.63 -11.51
C ASP A 118 -49.44 -31.75 -12.22
N LYS A 119 -49.27 -32.90 -11.56
CA LYS A 119 -48.62 -34.09 -12.15
C LYS A 119 -49.51 -34.73 -13.20
N ILE A 120 -50.82 -34.85 -12.94
CA ILE A 120 -51.82 -35.27 -13.93
C ILE A 120 -51.80 -34.30 -15.13
N ARG A 121 -51.84 -32.99 -14.90
CA ARG A 121 -51.80 -31.98 -15.97
C ARG A 121 -50.52 -32.05 -16.83
N LYS A 122 -49.36 -32.35 -16.23
CA LYS A 122 -48.09 -32.54 -16.96
C LYS A 122 -48.12 -33.81 -17.82
N LEU A 123 -48.59 -34.93 -17.27
CA LEU A 123 -48.72 -36.20 -17.99
C LEU A 123 -49.76 -36.12 -19.11
N SER A 124 -50.90 -35.48 -18.89
CA SER A 124 -51.92 -35.24 -19.91
C SER A 124 -51.42 -34.33 -21.03
N ARG A 125 -50.62 -33.29 -20.72
CA ARG A 125 -49.98 -32.45 -21.74
C ARG A 125 -48.95 -33.22 -22.55
N ARG A 126 -48.14 -34.06 -21.91
CA ARG A 126 -47.20 -34.96 -22.60
C ARG A 126 -47.92 -35.87 -23.58
N MET A 127 -49.07 -36.44 -23.18
CA MET A 127 -49.90 -37.28 -24.05
C MET A 127 -50.53 -36.50 -25.21
N HIS A 128 -50.99 -35.27 -24.97
CA HIS A 128 -51.70 -34.46 -25.95
C HIS A 128 -50.77 -33.80 -27.00
N TRP A 129 -49.55 -33.44 -26.62
CA TRP A 129 -48.61 -32.70 -27.48
C TRP A 129 -47.36 -33.50 -27.90
N GLY A 130 -47.23 -34.76 -27.50
CA GLY A 130 -46.11 -35.61 -27.88
C GLY A 130 -46.27 -36.18 -29.30
N LEU A 131 -45.53 -35.65 -30.27
CA LEU A 131 -45.67 -36.00 -31.69
C LEU A 131 -45.15 -37.38 -32.11
N ASN A 132 -44.73 -38.28 -31.20
CA ASN A 132 -44.26 -39.63 -31.51
C ASN A 132 -44.31 -40.56 -30.27
N ILE A 133 -45.45 -40.66 -29.59
CA ILE A 133 -45.61 -41.57 -28.43
C ILE A 133 -46.04 -42.95 -28.92
N LYS A 134 -45.30 -44.00 -28.54
CA LYS A 134 -45.67 -45.39 -28.85
C LYS A 134 -46.89 -45.81 -28.03
N ALA A 135 -47.68 -46.76 -28.55
CA ALA A 135 -48.89 -47.24 -27.87
C ALA A 135 -48.61 -47.73 -26.42
N ASP A 136 -47.51 -48.43 -26.22
CA ASP A 136 -47.10 -48.95 -24.89
C ASP A 136 -46.75 -47.83 -23.89
N GLU A 137 -46.12 -46.75 -24.37
CA GLU A 137 -45.77 -45.58 -23.55
C GLU A 137 -47.02 -44.79 -23.17
N LYS A 138 -48.00 -44.71 -24.08
CA LYS A 138 -49.31 -44.10 -23.80
C LYS A 138 -50.07 -44.87 -22.73
N GLU A 139 -50.07 -46.19 -22.81
CA GLU A 139 -50.68 -47.07 -21.79
C GLU A 139 -49.97 -46.95 -20.44
N GLN A 140 -48.63 -46.80 -20.44
CA GLN A 140 -47.87 -46.53 -19.23
C GLN A 140 -48.25 -45.19 -18.59
N ILE A 141 -48.43 -44.13 -19.39
CA ILE A 141 -48.87 -42.81 -18.92
C ILE A 141 -50.28 -42.88 -18.32
N PHE A 142 -51.22 -43.63 -18.92
CA PHE A 142 -52.56 -43.82 -18.35
C PHE A 142 -52.52 -44.53 -17.00
N ARG A 143 -51.74 -45.62 -16.89
CA ARG A 143 -51.55 -46.32 -15.60
C ARG A 143 -50.92 -45.44 -14.53
N GLU A 144 -50.07 -44.50 -14.91
CA GLU A 144 -49.47 -43.54 -13.98
C GLU A 144 -50.49 -42.48 -13.53
N ILE A 145 -51.31 -41.95 -14.44
CA ILE A 145 -52.41 -41.04 -14.11
C ILE A 145 -53.40 -41.71 -13.16
N GLU A 146 -53.82 -42.95 -13.44
CA GLU A 146 -54.77 -43.68 -12.59
C GLU A 146 -54.21 -43.95 -11.18
N LYS A 147 -52.90 -44.20 -11.06
CA LYS A 147 -52.24 -44.32 -9.75
C LYS A 147 -52.25 -42.99 -8.99
N ILE A 148 -52.01 -41.88 -9.67
CA ILE A 148 -52.02 -40.54 -9.06
C ILE A 148 -53.45 -40.15 -8.67
N GLU A 149 -54.46 -40.51 -9.47
CA GLU A 149 -55.87 -40.28 -9.16
C GLU A 149 -56.34 -41.12 -7.96
N ARG A 150 -55.90 -42.39 -7.86
CA ARG A 150 -56.16 -43.21 -6.66
C ARG A 150 -55.50 -42.64 -5.40
N ALA A 151 -54.27 -42.15 -5.52
CA ALA A 151 -53.59 -41.47 -4.42
C ALA A 151 -54.32 -40.18 -4.00
N ARG A 152 -54.80 -39.41 -4.99
CA ARG A 152 -55.61 -38.20 -4.76
C ARG A 152 -56.93 -38.52 -4.05
N ALA A 153 -57.64 -39.56 -4.49
CA ALA A 153 -58.89 -40.00 -3.85
C ALA A 153 -58.65 -40.43 -2.40
N ALA A 154 -57.62 -41.23 -2.13
CA ALA A 154 -57.25 -41.64 -0.78
C ALA A 154 -56.86 -40.45 0.11
N ALA A 155 -56.18 -39.43 -0.44
CA ALA A 155 -55.85 -38.20 0.27
C ALA A 155 -57.09 -37.35 0.59
N ILE A 156 -58.10 -37.34 -0.29
CA ILE A 156 -59.37 -36.66 -0.05
C ILE A 156 -60.21 -37.41 0.99
N GLU A 157 -60.24 -38.74 0.92
CA GLU A 157 -60.92 -39.58 1.91
C GLU A 157 -60.28 -39.46 3.29
N SER A 158 -58.95 -39.44 3.37
CA SER A 158 -58.26 -39.19 4.64
C SER A 158 -58.51 -37.77 5.15
N ALA A 159 -58.49 -36.75 4.29
CA ALA A 159 -58.79 -35.37 4.67
C ALA A 159 -60.24 -35.19 5.14
N THR A 160 -61.21 -35.86 4.52
CA THR A 160 -62.62 -35.82 4.92
C THR A 160 -62.87 -36.61 6.21
N ALA A 161 -62.18 -37.74 6.40
CA ALA A 161 -62.18 -38.45 7.68
C ALA A 161 -61.58 -37.61 8.80
N ILE A 162 -60.46 -36.93 8.55
CA ILE A 162 -59.84 -35.95 9.45
C ILE A 162 -60.79 -34.78 9.71
N ALA A 163 -61.51 -34.26 8.71
CA ALA A 163 -62.49 -33.20 8.88
C ALA A 163 -63.70 -33.64 9.71
N ALA A 164 -64.17 -34.88 9.58
CA ALA A 164 -65.23 -35.46 10.41
C ALA A 164 -64.75 -35.73 11.85
N LEU A 165 -63.51 -36.17 12.01
CA LEU A 165 -62.82 -36.28 13.31
C LEU A 165 -62.66 -34.91 13.95
N ASN A 166 -62.25 -33.90 13.18
CA ASN A 166 -62.16 -32.51 13.60
C ASN A 166 -63.55 -31.98 13.97
N GLY A 167 -64.61 -32.28 13.21
CA GLY A 167 -66.01 -31.96 13.54
C GLY A 167 -66.44 -32.48 14.92
N LYS A 168 -66.00 -33.69 15.28
CA LYS A 168 -66.21 -34.27 16.62
C LYS A 168 -65.24 -33.68 17.66
N MET A 169 -64.03 -33.32 17.26
CA MET A 169 -63.03 -32.64 18.10
C MET A 169 -63.46 -31.22 18.48
N TRP A 170 -64.15 -30.49 17.58
CA TRP A 170 -64.74 -29.17 17.84
C TRP A 170 -65.84 -29.21 18.92
N GLN A 171 -66.46 -30.37 19.16
CA GLN A 171 -67.40 -30.59 20.26
C GLN A 171 -66.71 -30.98 21.57
N SER A 172 -65.44 -31.41 21.51
CA SER A 172 -64.62 -31.91 22.62
C SER A 172 -63.62 -30.88 23.15
N LEU A 173 -63.25 -29.90 22.33
CA LEU A 173 -62.46 -28.73 22.75
C LEU A 173 -63.34 -27.84 23.65
N GLY A 174 -62.72 -27.19 24.65
CA GLY A 174 -63.39 -26.29 25.61
C GLY A 174 -64.30 -25.25 24.95
N SER A 175 -65.11 -24.57 25.76
CA SER A 175 -66.19 -23.66 25.32
C SER A 175 -65.79 -22.85 24.08
N LYS A 176 -66.70 -22.65 23.12
CA LYS A 176 -66.48 -21.83 21.91
C LYS A 176 -65.83 -20.47 22.22
N GLU A 177 -66.12 -19.92 23.40
CA GLU A 177 -65.52 -18.69 23.91
C GLU A 177 -64.01 -18.83 24.20
N ASP A 178 -63.54 -19.95 24.75
CA ASP A 178 -62.12 -20.20 25.05
C ASP A 178 -61.28 -20.23 23.76
N ILE A 179 -61.82 -20.82 22.69
CA ILE A 179 -61.20 -20.83 21.37
C ILE A 179 -61.15 -19.41 20.78
N ILE A 180 -62.23 -18.63 20.94
CA ILE A 180 -62.27 -17.24 20.48
C ILE A 180 -61.23 -16.38 21.23
N GLN A 181 -61.07 -16.58 22.54
CA GLN A 181 -60.06 -15.88 23.32
C GLN A 181 -58.63 -16.32 22.92
N GLN A 182 -58.38 -17.60 22.68
CA GLN A 182 -57.09 -18.08 22.16
C GLN A 182 -56.77 -17.45 20.79
N ILE A 183 -57.73 -17.37 19.87
CA ILE A 183 -57.54 -16.72 18.57
C ILE A 183 -57.21 -15.23 18.73
N LYS A 184 -57.86 -14.53 19.66
CA LYS A 184 -57.54 -13.12 19.96
C LYS A 184 -56.12 -12.98 20.50
N THR A 185 -55.73 -13.80 21.48
CA THR A 185 -54.36 -13.80 22.03
C THR A 185 -53.31 -14.09 20.95
N ILE A 186 -53.55 -15.10 20.11
CA ILE A 186 -52.69 -15.44 18.96
C ILE A 186 -52.64 -14.27 17.97
N GLY A 187 -53.76 -13.60 17.71
CA GLY A 187 -53.82 -12.41 16.86
C GLY A 187 -52.95 -11.27 17.39
N ASP A 188 -53.08 -10.94 18.68
CA ASP A 188 -52.29 -9.90 19.34
C ASP A 188 -50.78 -10.25 19.37
N GLU A 189 -50.44 -11.52 19.59
CA GLU A 189 -49.06 -12.03 19.51
C GLU A 189 -48.51 -11.94 18.08
N LEU A 190 -49.30 -12.33 17.08
CA LEU A 190 -48.91 -12.25 15.68
C LEU A 190 -48.64 -10.80 15.24
N ASP A 191 -49.47 -9.85 15.67
CA ASP A 191 -49.27 -8.44 15.33
C ASP A 191 -48.04 -7.84 16.04
N LYS A 192 -47.76 -8.27 17.28
CA LYS A 192 -46.49 -7.94 17.97
C LYS A 192 -45.29 -8.51 17.23
N GLU A 193 -45.34 -9.77 16.81
CA GLU A 193 -44.28 -10.43 16.03
C GLU A 193 -44.09 -9.77 14.66
N ARG A 194 -45.17 -9.40 13.97
CA ARG A 194 -45.09 -8.64 12.71
C ARG A 194 -44.41 -7.29 12.91
N ALA A 195 -44.75 -6.56 13.97
CA ALA A 195 -44.11 -5.29 14.29
C ALA A 195 -42.61 -5.49 14.61
N ALA A 196 -42.27 -6.52 15.38
CA ALA A 196 -40.89 -6.90 15.69
C ALA A 196 -40.11 -7.28 14.42
N HIS A 197 -40.69 -8.09 13.55
CA HIS A 197 -40.10 -8.49 12.27
C HIS A 197 -39.85 -7.28 11.36
N LEU A 198 -40.80 -6.36 11.23
CA LEU A 198 -40.60 -5.12 10.46
C LEU A 198 -39.48 -4.26 11.05
N ASN A 199 -39.37 -4.19 12.37
CA ASN A 199 -38.29 -3.49 13.04
C ASN A 199 -36.93 -4.15 12.77
N SER A 200 -36.84 -5.47 12.90
CA SER A 200 -35.63 -6.26 12.57
C SER A 200 -35.23 -6.09 11.10
N LYS A 201 -36.20 -6.11 10.18
CA LYS A 201 -35.97 -5.85 8.75
C LYS A 201 -35.40 -4.46 8.51
N ARG A 202 -35.92 -3.42 9.18
CA ARG A 202 -35.37 -2.06 9.09
C ARG A 202 -33.93 -2.00 9.61
N LYS A 203 -33.63 -2.64 10.74
CA LYS A 203 -32.27 -2.72 11.29
C LYS A 203 -31.31 -3.44 10.34
N ALA A 204 -31.73 -4.56 9.74
CA ALA A 204 -30.93 -5.29 8.76
C ALA A 204 -30.59 -4.42 7.54
N VAL A 205 -31.55 -3.67 7.00
CA VAL A 205 -31.31 -2.75 5.88
C VAL A 205 -30.33 -1.62 6.25
N LEU A 206 -30.38 -1.12 7.48
CA LEU A 206 -29.44 -0.11 7.95
C LEU A 206 -28.02 -0.67 8.08
N LEU A 207 -27.88 -1.85 8.68
CA LEU A 207 -26.58 -2.54 8.82
C LEU A 207 -25.98 -2.91 7.47
N GLU A 208 -26.80 -3.31 6.49
CA GLU A 208 -26.33 -3.60 5.13
C GLU A 208 -25.72 -2.37 4.47
N LYS A 209 -26.35 -1.20 4.62
CA LYS A 209 -25.80 0.06 4.10
C LYS A 209 -24.51 0.48 4.80
N GLU A 210 -24.42 0.27 6.11
CA GLU A 210 -23.20 0.53 6.87
C GLU A 210 -22.07 -0.40 6.43
N ARG A 211 -22.38 -1.68 6.22
CA ARG A 211 -21.45 -2.67 5.67
C ARG A 211 -20.95 -2.26 4.28
N GLU A 212 -21.85 -1.91 3.38
CA GLU A 212 -21.50 -1.46 2.02
C GLU A 212 -20.58 -0.23 2.07
N ALA A 213 -20.85 0.74 2.95
CA ALA A 213 -19.99 1.89 3.15
C ALA A 213 -18.58 1.52 3.68
N VAL A 214 -18.48 0.53 4.58
CA VAL A 214 -17.19 0.02 5.06
C VAL A 214 -16.44 -0.74 3.97
N GLU A 215 -17.14 -1.52 3.14
CA GLU A 215 -16.56 -2.23 2.00
C GLU A 215 -16.00 -1.25 0.95
N ASP A 216 -16.74 -0.19 0.64
CA ASP A 216 -16.28 0.91 -0.20
C ASP A 216 -15.02 1.60 0.37
N ASP A 217 -15.00 1.84 1.68
CA ASP A 217 -13.84 2.40 2.37
C ASP A 217 -12.62 1.46 2.29
N LEU A 218 -12.82 0.15 2.45
CA LEU A 218 -11.76 -0.85 2.31
C LEU A 218 -11.17 -0.84 0.88
N VAL A 219 -12.02 -0.83 -0.15
CA VAL A 219 -11.60 -0.72 -1.55
C VAL A 219 -10.82 0.57 -1.80
N ARG A 220 -11.25 1.70 -1.22
CA ARG A 220 -10.51 2.97 -1.28
C ARG A 220 -9.13 2.87 -0.62
N LEU A 221 -9.03 2.25 0.55
CA LEU A 221 -7.76 2.05 1.26
C LEU A 221 -6.81 1.14 0.48
N GLU A 222 -7.32 0.06 -0.12
CA GLU A 222 -6.54 -0.82 -0.99
C GLU A 222 -6.01 -0.09 -2.23
N ASN A 223 -6.84 0.72 -2.88
CA ASN A 223 -6.42 1.55 -4.01
C ASN A 223 -5.33 2.56 -3.60
N ARG A 224 -5.42 3.14 -2.39
CA ARG A 224 -4.36 4.00 -1.84
C ARG A 224 -3.08 3.22 -1.55
N LEU A 225 -3.16 2.00 -1.01
CA LEU A 225 -2.00 1.13 -0.78
C LEU A 225 -1.30 0.74 -2.08
N THR A 226 -2.05 0.37 -3.12
CA THR A 226 -1.46 0.04 -4.42
C THR A 226 -0.82 1.26 -5.07
N HIS A 227 -1.44 2.43 -4.95
CA HIS A 227 -0.89 3.68 -5.45
C HIS A 227 0.44 4.06 -4.77
N THR A 228 0.46 4.09 -3.43
CA THR A 228 1.66 4.38 -2.64
C THR A 228 2.75 3.33 -2.87
N GLY A 229 2.38 2.05 -3.03
CA GLY A 229 3.29 0.97 -3.41
C GLY A 229 3.96 1.19 -4.76
N ARG A 230 3.20 1.57 -5.80
CA ARG A 230 3.76 1.88 -7.13
C ARG A 230 4.73 3.06 -7.07
N LEU A 231 4.36 4.15 -6.41
CA LEU A 231 5.24 5.32 -6.25
C LEU A 231 6.53 4.97 -5.51
N LYS A 232 6.46 4.17 -4.45
CA LYS A 232 7.63 3.69 -3.72
C LYS A 232 8.56 2.86 -4.60
N ASN A 233 8.01 1.95 -5.40
CA ASN A 233 8.81 1.12 -6.30
C ASN A 233 9.49 1.98 -7.37
N GLU A 234 8.76 2.90 -8.00
CA GLU A 234 9.32 3.85 -8.98
C GLU A 234 10.44 4.71 -8.35
N ALA A 235 10.23 5.22 -7.13
CA ALA A 235 11.23 5.99 -6.41
C ALA A 235 12.49 5.15 -6.09
N ALA A 236 12.31 3.91 -5.62
CA ALA A 236 13.41 3.01 -5.29
C ALA A 236 14.26 2.63 -6.52
N GLU A 237 13.63 2.40 -7.67
CA GLU A 237 14.33 2.19 -8.94
C GLU A 237 15.13 3.43 -9.35
N CYS A 238 14.54 4.62 -9.22
CA CYS A 238 15.24 5.88 -9.53
C CYS A 238 16.44 6.11 -8.60
N ILE A 239 16.28 5.89 -7.30
CA ILE A 239 17.37 5.96 -6.31
C ILE A 239 18.49 4.99 -6.67
N SER A 240 18.15 3.76 -7.04
CA SER A 240 19.16 2.76 -7.43
C SER A 240 19.97 3.23 -8.63
N LYS A 241 19.32 3.77 -9.66
CA LYS A 241 19.99 4.34 -10.84
C LYS A 241 20.84 5.57 -10.48
N TRP A 242 20.31 6.49 -9.67
CA TRP A 242 21.06 7.66 -9.21
C TRP A 242 22.27 7.29 -8.36
N ARG A 243 22.19 6.25 -7.52
CA ARG A 243 23.33 5.77 -6.73
C ARG A 243 24.44 5.19 -7.62
N ILE A 244 24.06 4.47 -8.68
CA ILE A 244 25.02 3.97 -9.67
C ILE A 244 25.69 5.16 -10.37
N GLU A 245 24.90 6.07 -10.93
CA GLU A 245 25.42 7.27 -11.61
C GLU A 245 26.28 8.13 -10.68
N HIS A 246 25.88 8.27 -9.42
CA HIS A 246 26.64 9.00 -8.42
C HIS A 246 28.00 8.35 -8.16
N ARG A 247 28.07 7.03 -8.03
CA ARG A 247 29.34 6.30 -7.89
C ARG A 247 30.23 6.45 -9.12
N GLU A 248 29.65 6.31 -10.32
CA GLU A 248 30.38 6.43 -11.58
C GLU A 248 30.95 7.85 -11.76
N LYS A 249 30.13 8.88 -11.54
CA LYS A 249 30.57 10.27 -11.64
C LYS A 249 31.57 10.63 -10.53
N ASN A 250 31.40 10.11 -9.32
CA ASN A 250 32.32 10.38 -8.21
C ASN A 250 33.56 9.51 -8.18
N PHE A 251 33.72 8.57 -9.11
CA PHE A 251 34.91 7.74 -9.19
C PHE A 251 36.21 8.59 -9.21
N SER A 252 36.28 9.59 -10.09
CA SER A 252 37.45 10.49 -10.15
C SER A 252 37.64 11.33 -8.88
N TYR A 253 36.54 11.75 -8.23
CA TYR A 253 36.59 12.52 -7.00
C TYR A 253 37.09 11.66 -5.82
N ASN A 254 36.58 10.44 -5.69
CA ASN A 254 37.02 9.51 -4.64
C ASN A 254 38.51 9.17 -4.79
N ASN A 255 38.98 8.95 -6.02
CA ASN A 255 40.41 8.77 -6.29
C ASN A 255 41.23 10.01 -5.89
N TYR A 256 40.70 11.23 -6.10
CA TYR A 256 41.34 12.46 -5.63
C TYR A 256 41.37 12.55 -4.11
N VAL A 257 40.30 12.16 -3.42
CA VAL A 257 40.28 12.11 -1.94
C VAL A 257 41.35 11.15 -1.43
N GLU A 258 41.45 9.96 -2.00
CA GLU A 258 42.50 8.98 -1.67
C GLU A 258 43.91 9.54 -1.95
N LEU A 259 44.12 10.17 -3.11
CA LEU A 259 45.39 10.81 -3.44
C LEU A 259 45.76 11.92 -2.45
N MET A 260 44.78 12.74 -2.04
CA MET A 260 44.99 13.77 -1.02
C MET A 260 45.25 13.19 0.37
N MET A 261 44.66 12.03 0.72
CA MET A 261 45.00 11.30 1.94
C MET A 261 46.43 10.81 1.89
N ASN A 262 46.84 10.16 0.80
CA ASN A 262 48.22 9.69 0.61
C ASN A 262 49.23 10.84 0.67
N ALA A 263 48.93 11.98 0.01
CA ALA A 263 49.77 13.17 0.07
C ALA A 263 49.93 13.70 1.50
N ARG A 264 48.86 13.69 2.30
CA ARG A 264 48.91 14.07 3.72
C ARG A 264 49.73 13.08 4.54
N GLU A 265 49.57 11.78 4.31
CA GLU A 265 50.35 10.74 5.01
C GLU A 265 51.84 10.85 4.69
N LEU A 266 52.22 11.05 3.43
CA LEU A 266 53.61 11.25 3.02
C LEU A 266 54.20 12.55 3.58
N ALA A 267 53.41 13.63 3.62
CA ALA A 267 53.83 14.87 4.25
C ALA A 267 54.05 14.72 5.76
N GLN A 268 53.20 13.93 6.45
CA GLN A 268 53.38 13.60 7.87
C GLN A 268 54.63 12.75 8.13
N ARG A 269 55.05 11.93 7.16
CA ARG A 269 56.30 11.14 7.20
C ARG A 269 57.52 11.94 6.76
N GLU A 270 57.37 13.22 6.43
CA GLU A 270 58.42 14.12 5.93
C GLU A 270 59.09 13.62 4.62
N GLU A 271 58.40 12.77 3.84
CA GLU A 271 58.89 12.23 2.57
C GLU A 271 58.69 13.22 1.42
N LEU A 272 59.39 14.35 1.45
CA LEU A 272 59.20 15.46 0.51
C LEU A 272 59.33 15.06 -0.97
N SER A 273 60.33 14.23 -1.30
CA SER A 273 60.56 13.78 -2.68
C SER A 273 59.39 12.94 -3.21
N ALA A 274 58.77 12.14 -2.34
CA ALA A 274 57.61 11.33 -2.67
C ALA A 274 56.36 12.21 -2.90
N VAL A 275 56.13 13.21 -2.06
CA VAL A 275 55.01 14.16 -2.24
C VAL A 275 55.20 14.98 -3.53
N GLN A 276 56.42 15.44 -3.81
CA GLN A 276 56.72 16.18 -5.04
C GLN A 276 56.48 15.32 -6.28
N LYS A 277 56.89 14.05 -6.26
CA LYS A 277 56.61 13.11 -7.35
C LYS A 277 55.11 12.88 -7.52
N LEU A 278 54.38 12.66 -6.42
CA LEU A 278 52.93 12.46 -6.45
C LEU A 278 52.19 13.68 -7.05
N SER A 279 52.62 14.90 -6.72
CA SER A 279 52.08 16.14 -7.28
C SER A 279 52.36 16.25 -8.78
N SER A 280 53.60 16.02 -9.21
CA SER A 280 53.96 16.05 -10.64
C SER A 280 53.19 15.02 -11.46
N ASP A 281 53.11 13.77 -10.98
CA ASP A 281 52.42 12.67 -11.65
C ASP A 281 50.90 12.95 -11.79
N GLU A 282 50.28 13.56 -10.77
CA GLU A 282 48.86 13.93 -10.79
C GLU A 282 48.58 15.03 -11.82
N VAL A 283 49.40 16.09 -11.81
CA VAL A 283 49.27 17.21 -12.76
C VAL A 283 49.48 16.74 -14.19
N GLU A 284 50.47 15.88 -14.44
CA GLU A 284 50.72 15.35 -15.78
C GLU A 284 49.54 14.49 -16.26
N LYS A 285 49.01 13.61 -15.40
CA LYS A 285 47.82 12.81 -15.70
C LYS A 285 46.60 13.69 -15.99
N PHE A 286 46.39 14.75 -15.20
CA PHE A 286 45.31 15.69 -15.43
C PHE A 286 45.48 16.43 -16.76
N MET A 287 46.66 16.96 -17.05
CA MET A 287 46.95 17.68 -18.30
C MET A 287 46.78 16.78 -19.52
N TRP A 288 47.14 15.50 -19.40
CA TRP A 288 46.89 14.51 -20.44
C TRP A 288 45.39 14.30 -20.67
N GLN A 289 44.58 14.13 -19.62
CA GLN A 289 43.11 14.01 -19.75
C GLN A 289 42.48 15.30 -20.27
N TRP A 290 42.98 16.45 -19.82
CA TRP A 290 42.53 17.76 -20.25
C TRP A 290 42.74 17.96 -21.74
N ASN A 291 43.89 17.58 -22.29
CA ASN A 291 44.17 17.78 -23.71
C ASN A 291 43.42 16.77 -24.60
N ASN A 292 43.34 15.51 -24.18
CA ASN A 292 42.86 14.42 -25.02
C ASN A 292 41.35 14.11 -24.89
N ASN A 293 40.70 14.47 -23.77
CA ASN A 293 39.30 14.08 -23.51
C ASN A 293 38.38 15.31 -23.37
N LYS A 294 37.57 15.56 -24.41
CA LYS A 294 36.58 16.64 -24.40
C LYS A 294 35.50 16.43 -23.33
N ALA A 295 35.00 15.20 -23.17
CA ALA A 295 33.95 14.90 -22.19
C ALA A 295 34.43 15.17 -20.77
N PHE A 296 35.68 14.85 -20.47
CA PHE A 296 36.33 15.19 -19.18
C PHE A 296 36.38 16.70 -18.94
N ARG A 297 36.79 17.50 -19.94
CA ARG A 297 36.81 18.97 -19.81
C ARG A 297 35.42 19.54 -19.54
N ASP A 298 34.42 19.07 -20.28
CA ASP A 298 33.05 19.55 -20.14
C ASP A 298 32.45 19.16 -18.78
N GLU A 299 32.74 17.95 -18.29
CA GLU A 299 32.39 17.48 -16.94
C GLU A 299 33.04 18.34 -15.84
N TYR A 300 34.36 18.56 -15.94
CA TYR A 300 35.10 19.34 -14.95
C TYR A 300 34.60 20.78 -14.87
N ARG A 301 34.35 21.41 -16.02
CA ARG A 301 33.72 22.75 -16.09
C ARG A 301 32.35 22.76 -15.43
N ARG A 302 31.52 21.74 -15.70
CA ARG A 302 30.18 21.62 -15.14
C ARG A 302 30.19 21.50 -13.62
N ARG A 303 31.08 20.68 -13.05
CA ARG A 303 31.20 20.53 -11.59
C ARG A 303 31.70 21.79 -10.91
N THR A 304 32.59 22.53 -11.58
CA THR A 304 33.16 23.77 -11.04
C THR A 304 32.14 24.92 -11.10
N ALA A 305 31.15 24.85 -11.99
CA ALA A 305 30.15 25.90 -12.21
C ALA A 305 29.40 26.30 -10.94
N GLU A 306 29.01 25.36 -10.07
CA GLU A 306 28.28 25.71 -8.85
C GLU A 306 29.17 26.47 -7.85
N SER A 307 30.42 26.04 -7.71
CA SER A 307 31.43 26.74 -6.90
C SER A 307 31.75 28.14 -7.45
N LEU A 308 31.79 28.29 -8.78
CA LEU A 308 31.92 29.61 -9.43
C LEU A 308 30.66 30.45 -9.20
N ASN A 309 29.49 29.84 -9.25
CA ASN A 309 28.23 30.52 -9.03
C ASN A 309 28.14 31.11 -7.62
N LYS A 310 28.48 30.30 -6.59
CA LYS A 310 28.54 30.72 -5.18
C LYS A 310 29.50 31.88 -4.95
N ARG A 311 30.61 31.93 -5.69
CA ARG A 311 31.61 33.01 -5.61
C ARG A 311 31.32 34.21 -6.53
N SER A 312 30.22 34.18 -7.28
CA SER A 312 29.92 35.18 -8.31
C SER A 312 31.05 35.36 -9.34
N LEU A 313 31.64 34.24 -9.79
CA LEU A 313 32.68 34.21 -10.82
C LEU A 313 32.13 33.72 -12.17
N THR A 314 32.76 34.14 -13.27
CA THR A 314 32.56 33.63 -14.63
C THR A 314 33.34 32.32 -14.83
N ILE A 315 33.13 31.65 -15.97
CA ILE A 315 33.85 30.41 -16.34
C ILE A 315 35.37 30.64 -16.37
N ASP A 316 35.80 31.83 -16.78
CA ASP A 316 37.21 32.23 -16.83
C ASP A 316 37.76 32.70 -15.47
N GLY A 317 36.96 32.64 -14.40
CA GLY A 317 37.35 33.00 -13.04
C GLY A 317 37.33 34.50 -12.73
N ARG A 318 36.78 35.36 -13.61
CA ARG A 318 36.59 36.80 -13.37
C ARG A 318 35.31 37.04 -12.56
N ARG A 319 35.22 38.17 -11.84
CA ARG A 319 33.99 38.53 -11.12
C ARG A 319 32.87 38.80 -12.12
N ARG A 320 31.67 38.22 -11.90
CA ARG A 320 30.48 38.48 -12.70
C ARG A 320 29.96 39.88 -12.46
N ASP A 321 29.46 40.49 -13.54
CA ASP A 321 28.74 41.76 -13.45
C ASP A 321 27.36 41.55 -12.83
N ARG A 322 26.77 42.62 -12.27
CA ARG A 322 25.49 42.54 -11.52
C ARG A 322 24.33 42.00 -12.36
N ASP A 323 24.39 42.16 -13.68
CA ASP A 323 23.32 41.78 -14.61
C ASP A 323 23.54 40.41 -15.28
N GLU A 324 24.69 39.76 -15.03
CA GLU A 324 25.03 38.48 -15.66
C GLU A 324 24.36 37.28 -14.97
N LYS A 325 23.65 36.49 -15.77
CA LYS A 325 22.94 35.28 -15.31
C LYS A 325 23.91 34.23 -14.76
N PRO A 326 23.50 33.43 -13.75
CA PRO A 326 24.27 32.29 -13.26
C PRO A 326 24.56 31.26 -14.36
N ILE A 327 25.67 30.55 -14.22
CA ILE A 327 26.02 29.43 -15.10
C ILE A 327 24.96 28.33 -14.87
N PHE A 328 24.10 28.11 -15.86
CA PHE A 328 23.05 27.10 -15.78
C PHE A 328 23.61 25.72 -16.06
N VAL A 329 23.38 24.78 -15.14
CA VAL A 329 23.73 23.36 -15.30
C VAL A 329 22.45 22.56 -15.29
N ASN A 330 22.18 21.83 -16.39
CA ASN A 330 21.03 20.94 -16.46
C ASN A 330 21.43 19.54 -15.97
N ASP A 331 20.89 19.12 -14.83
CA ASP A 331 21.28 17.87 -14.15
C ASP A 331 20.46 16.63 -14.51
N ARG A 332 19.44 16.74 -15.37
CA ARG A 332 18.53 15.62 -15.61
C ARG A 332 19.05 14.64 -16.67
N SER A 333 19.85 13.68 -16.22
CA SER A 333 20.17 12.48 -17.01
C SER A 333 19.06 11.43 -16.96
N ILE A 334 18.38 11.26 -15.82
CA ILE A 334 17.39 10.20 -15.60
C ILE A 334 15.98 10.67 -15.92
N LYS A 335 15.29 9.90 -16.78
CA LYS A 335 13.87 10.10 -17.08
C LYS A 335 13.02 9.67 -15.89
N ILE A 336 12.30 10.62 -15.29
CA ILE A 336 11.41 10.42 -14.15
C ILE A 336 9.96 10.43 -14.67
N SER A 337 9.08 9.59 -14.10
CA SER A 337 7.65 9.63 -14.43
C SER A 337 7.02 10.97 -14.00
N LYS A 338 5.98 11.45 -14.71
CA LYS A 338 5.30 12.72 -14.35
C LYS A 338 4.75 12.70 -12.92
N ARG A 339 4.29 11.54 -12.45
CA ARG A 339 3.74 11.33 -11.10
C ARG A 339 4.81 11.44 -10.04
N LEU A 340 5.93 10.73 -10.22
CA LEU A 340 7.06 10.80 -9.30
C LEU A 340 7.68 12.20 -9.28
N ASN A 341 7.77 12.86 -10.43
CA ASN A 341 8.26 14.24 -10.49
C ASN A 341 7.36 15.20 -9.69
N LYS A 342 6.03 15.05 -9.78
CA LYS A 342 5.09 15.83 -8.95
C LYS A 342 5.31 15.53 -7.46
N ALA A 343 5.41 14.25 -7.07
CA ALA A 343 5.63 13.86 -5.68
C ALA A 343 6.97 14.38 -5.11
N LEU A 344 8.03 14.42 -5.92
CA LEU A 344 9.34 14.96 -5.52
C LEU A 344 9.34 16.49 -5.34
N HIS A 345 8.36 17.21 -5.90
CA HIS A 345 8.18 18.64 -5.67
C HIS A 345 7.33 18.94 -4.42
N GLU A 346 6.59 17.95 -3.92
CA GLU A 346 5.72 18.04 -2.74
C GLU A 346 6.39 17.55 -1.44
N VAL A 347 7.66 17.13 -1.53
CA VAL A 347 8.56 16.76 -0.42
C VAL A 347 9.61 17.84 -0.26
#